data_AF-A0A0N8PQD1-F1
#
_entry.id   AF-A0A0N8PQD1-F1
#
_cell.length_a   1.000
_cell.length_b   1.000
_cell.length_c   1.000
_cell.angle_alpha   90.00
_cell.angle_beta   90.00
_cell.angle_gamma   90.00
#
_symmetry.space_group_name_H-M   'P 1'
#
loop_
_entity.id
_entity.type
_entity.pdbx_description
1 polymer ?
#
loop_
_entity_poly.entity_id
_entity_poly.type
_entity_poly.pdbx_seq_one_letter_code
_entity_poly.pdbx_strand_id
1 'polypeptide(L)'
;LTAGQINDFTVMTPVFRGDTIVGYFANCCHSADIGGRVLSAEAHEVYEEGLRVPITKLFDGGEPNHELLKIIRANVRTPDETVGDLYAQASCNAVGARSLVQMMEEFGLDSIDPLADAIIARSEAAMREAIRALPNGRHEHEVWSDGFEEPIRIKVAVTIADEDIFIDFAGSSPQSRRGINVVMNYTHGYA
;
A
#
# COMPACT_ATOMS: atom_id res chain seq x y z
N LEU A 1 -1.52 -1.97 -8.07
CA LEU A 1 -0.91 -0.74 -7.52
C LEU A 1 -0.58 -1.04 -6.07
N THR A 2 0.54 -0.56 -5.52
CA THR A 2 0.89 -0.80 -4.11
C THR A 2 0.16 0.13 -3.15
N ALA A 3 -0.56 1.13 -3.68
CA ALA A 3 -1.31 2.12 -2.94
C ALA A 3 -2.72 2.34 -3.52
N GLY A 4 -3.53 3.11 -2.81
CA GLY A 4 -4.92 3.42 -3.17
C GLY A 4 -5.09 4.56 -4.16
N GLN A 5 -4.09 5.45 -4.26
CA GLN A 5 -4.07 6.61 -5.16
C GLN A 5 -2.67 6.83 -5.73
N ILE A 6 -2.58 7.55 -6.85
CA ILE A 6 -1.31 7.69 -7.60
C ILE A 6 -0.25 8.55 -6.87
N ASN A 7 -0.67 9.41 -5.94
CA ASN A 7 0.20 10.26 -5.13
C ASN A 7 1.11 9.47 -4.19
N ASP A 8 0.73 8.25 -3.86
CA ASP A 8 1.41 7.46 -2.84
C ASP A 8 2.57 6.70 -3.48
N PHE A 9 3.79 7.06 -3.12
CA PHE A 9 4.97 6.30 -3.52
C PHE A 9 5.24 5.20 -2.51
N THR A 10 5.46 3.98 -3.00
CA THR A 10 5.96 2.87 -2.18
C THR A 10 7.44 2.64 -2.48
N VAL A 11 8.29 2.75 -1.46
CA VAL A 11 9.73 2.48 -1.55
C VAL A 11 10.05 1.21 -0.77
N MET A 12 10.63 0.22 -1.45
CA MET A 12 11.04 -1.05 -0.86
C MET A 12 12.55 -1.23 -0.98
N THR A 13 13.19 -1.61 0.12
CA THR A 13 14.63 -1.88 0.21
C THR A 13 14.85 -3.33 0.65
N PRO A 14 15.52 -4.16 -0.18
CA PRO A 14 15.95 -5.48 0.25
C PRO A 14 17.04 -5.39 1.32
N VAL A 15 16.98 -6.25 2.32
CA VAL A 15 18.00 -6.37 3.38
C VAL A 15 18.87 -7.57 3.09
N PHE A 16 20.17 -7.34 2.97
CA PHE A 16 21.16 -8.38 2.70
C PHE A 16 21.98 -8.70 3.95
N ARG A 17 22.25 -10.00 4.15
CA ARG A 17 23.29 -10.52 5.05
C ARG A 17 24.25 -11.34 4.19
N GLY A 18 25.40 -10.78 3.84
CA GLY A 18 26.24 -11.29 2.76
C GLY A 18 25.51 -11.23 1.41
N ASP A 19 25.51 -12.32 0.65
CA ASP A 19 24.85 -12.40 -0.66
C ASP A 19 23.38 -12.85 -0.59
N THR A 20 22.82 -13.00 0.62
CA THR A 20 21.46 -13.52 0.84
C THR A 20 20.51 -12.43 1.31
N ILE A 21 19.31 -12.38 0.72
CA ILE A 21 18.23 -11.52 1.20
C ILE A 21 17.60 -12.16 2.44
N VAL A 22 17.57 -11.42 3.54
CA VAL A 22 16.99 -11.86 4.82
C VAL A 22 15.68 -11.16 5.16
N GLY A 23 15.23 -10.22 4.31
CA GLY A 23 13.98 -9.51 4.47
C GLY A 23 13.88 -8.27 3.59
N TYR A 24 12.78 -7.53 3.76
CA TYR A 24 12.51 -6.28 3.07
C TYR A 24 11.98 -5.24 4.06
N PHE A 25 12.41 -4.00 3.91
CA PHE A 25 11.70 -2.85 4.48
C PHE A 25 10.94 -2.15 3.36
N ALA A 26 9.65 -1.92 3.57
CA ALA A 26 8.81 -1.16 2.66
C ALA A 26 8.07 -0.09 3.44
N ASN A 27 7.94 1.08 2.85
CA ASN A 27 7.07 2.13 3.35
C ASN A 27 6.33 2.76 2.17
N CYS A 28 5.21 3.41 2.48
CA CYS A 28 4.37 4.10 1.52
C CYS A 28 4.09 5.50 2.06
N CYS A 29 4.47 6.54 1.32
CA CYS A 29 4.27 7.92 1.71
C CYS A 29 3.48 8.67 0.64
N HIS A 30 2.54 9.51 1.10
CA HIS A 30 1.78 10.39 0.23
C HIS A 30 2.67 11.55 -0.23
N SER A 31 2.93 11.64 -1.53
CA SER A 31 3.60 12.81 -2.08
C SER A 31 2.62 13.96 -2.24
N ALA A 32 3.06 15.16 -1.85
CA ALA A 32 2.28 16.38 -1.97
C ALA A 32 1.91 16.71 -3.43
N ASP A 33 2.71 16.25 -4.40
CA ASP A 33 2.43 16.44 -5.82
C ASP A 33 2.94 15.25 -6.66
N ILE A 34 2.13 14.85 -7.64
CA ILE A 34 2.44 13.77 -8.57
C ILE A 34 2.25 14.23 -10.02
N GLY A 35 2.19 15.54 -10.26
CA GLY A 35 1.77 16.09 -11.55
C GLY A 35 0.28 15.97 -11.77
N GLY A 36 -0.12 15.69 -13.02
CA GLY A 36 -1.53 15.46 -13.38
C GLY A 36 -2.44 16.66 -13.11
N ARG A 37 -3.75 16.41 -13.00
CA ARG A 37 -4.71 17.40 -12.53
C ARG A 37 -4.48 17.65 -11.04
N VAL A 38 -4.49 18.92 -10.64
CA VAL A 38 -4.38 19.29 -9.22
C VAL A 38 -5.56 18.70 -8.46
N LEU A 39 -5.29 17.85 -7.45
CA LEU A 39 -6.22 17.26 -6.47
C LEU A 39 -7.70 17.40 -6.85
N SER A 40 -8.11 16.62 -7.86
CA SER A 40 -9.43 16.72 -8.45
C SER A 40 -9.95 15.34 -8.82
N ALA A 41 -11.23 15.11 -8.51
CA ALA A 41 -11.98 13.95 -8.96
C ALA A 41 -12.36 14.03 -10.45
N GLU A 42 -12.05 15.12 -11.16
CA GLU A 42 -12.50 15.32 -12.54
C GLU A 42 -11.79 14.44 -13.57
N ALA A 43 -10.63 13.87 -13.24
CA ALA A 43 -9.86 13.02 -14.14
C ALA A 43 -10.74 11.89 -14.70
N HIS A 44 -10.78 11.75 -16.04
CA HIS A 44 -11.53 10.68 -16.69
C HIS A 44 -10.69 9.43 -16.92
N GLU A 45 -9.38 9.61 -17.01
CA GLU A 45 -8.42 8.55 -17.23
C GLU A 45 -7.26 8.67 -16.25
N VAL A 46 -6.67 7.53 -15.88
CA VAL A 46 -5.47 7.43 -15.04
C VAL A 46 -4.30 8.30 -15.53
N TYR A 47 -4.21 8.55 -16.84
CA TYR A 47 -3.17 9.41 -17.42
C TYR A 47 -3.32 10.89 -17.07
N GLU A 48 -4.51 11.31 -16.66
CA GLU A 48 -4.78 12.67 -16.17
C GLU A 48 -4.42 12.82 -14.69
N GLU A 49 -4.31 11.72 -13.94
CA GLU A 49 -4.11 11.75 -12.49
C GLU A 49 -2.65 12.01 -12.10
N GLY A 50 -1.70 11.79 -13.02
CA GLY A 50 -0.31 12.19 -12.85
C GLY A 50 0.71 11.14 -13.26
N LEU A 51 1.90 11.26 -12.67
CA LEU A 51 3.05 10.46 -13.00
C LEU A 51 2.87 9.02 -12.53
N ARG A 52 2.84 8.09 -13.49
CA ARG A 52 2.82 6.65 -13.22
C ARG A 52 4.23 6.07 -13.34
N VAL A 53 4.85 5.80 -12.20
CA VAL A 53 6.17 5.15 -12.15
C VAL A 53 5.98 3.62 -12.08
N PRO A 54 6.49 2.85 -13.07
CA PRO A 54 6.49 1.39 -12.97
C PRO A 54 7.48 0.92 -11.88
N ILE A 55 7.41 -0.36 -11.49
CA ILE A 55 8.40 -0.92 -10.55
C ILE A 55 9.80 -0.73 -11.13
N THR A 56 10.56 0.17 -10.52
CA THR A 56 11.85 0.65 -11.02
C THR A 56 12.79 0.83 -9.84
N LYS A 57 14.08 0.56 -10.05
CA LYS A 57 15.10 0.86 -9.05
C LYS A 57 15.21 2.37 -8.84
N LEU A 58 14.95 2.81 -7.61
CA LEU A 58 15.22 4.17 -7.15
C LEU A 58 16.72 4.39 -6.93
N PHE A 59 17.40 3.37 -6.39
CA PHE A 59 18.85 3.31 -6.24
C PHE A 59 19.36 1.99 -6.85
N ASP A 60 20.52 2.01 -7.50
CA ASP A 60 21.21 0.83 -8.02
C ASP A 60 22.67 0.83 -7.56
N GLY A 61 23.09 -0.23 -6.88
CA GLY A 61 24.43 -0.30 -6.29
C GLY A 61 24.72 0.79 -5.24
N GLY A 62 23.70 1.35 -4.61
CA GLY A 62 23.82 2.47 -3.66
C GLY A 62 23.79 3.85 -4.32
N GLU A 63 23.86 3.93 -5.65
CA GLU A 63 23.80 5.19 -6.38
C GLU A 63 22.36 5.50 -6.83
N PRO A 64 21.92 6.77 -6.75
CA PRO A 64 20.59 7.15 -7.16
C PRO A 64 20.41 7.01 -8.68
N ASN A 65 19.22 6.54 -9.09
CA ASN A 65 18.86 6.51 -10.50
C ASN A 65 18.53 7.92 -10.99
N HIS A 66 19.55 8.64 -11.46
CA HIS A 66 19.42 10.03 -11.89
C HIS A 66 18.42 10.25 -13.03
N GLU A 67 18.27 9.29 -13.95
CA GLU A 67 17.30 9.40 -15.05
C GLU A 67 15.86 9.27 -14.54
N LEU A 68 15.59 8.35 -13.61
CA LEU A 68 14.29 8.26 -12.96
C LEU A 68 13.99 9.53 -12.17
N LEU A 69 14.94 10.03 -11.37
CA LEU A 69 14.77 11.26 -10.61
C LEU A 69 14.53 12.46 -11.53
N LYS A 70 15.21 12.53 -12.68
CA LYS A 70 15.01 13.59 -13.68
C LYS A 70 13.60 13.54 -14.27
N ILE A 71 13.09 12.35 -14.59
CA ILE A 71 11.70 12.17 -15.04
C ILE A 71 10.72 12.61 -13.96
N ILE A 72 10.91 12.18 -12.71
CA ILE A 72 10.03 12.56 -11.60
C ILE A 72 10.01 14.08 -11.43
N ARG A 73 11.18 14.70 -11.31
CA ARG A 73 11.31 16.17 -11.14
C ARG A 73 10.66 16.96 -12.27
N ALA A 74 10.71 16.45 -13.51
CA ALA A 74 10.11 17.12 -14.66
C ALA A 74 8.58 17.04 -14.69
N ASN A 75 7.96 16.13 -13.93
CA ASN A 75 6.53 15.87 -13.97
C ASN A 75 5.79 16.32 -12.70
N VAL A 76 6.49 16.86 -11.71
CA VAL A 76 5.90 17.34 -10.45
C VAL A 76 6.14 18.85 -10.23
N ARG A 77 5.25 19.49 -9.49
CA ARG A 77 5.26 20.92 -9.15
C ARG A 77 6.21 21.23 -7.99
N THR A 78 6.42 20.27 -7.09
CA THR A 78 7.28 20.36 -5.89
C THR A 78 8.42 19.35 -5.99
N PRO A 79 9.37 19.53 -6.95
CA PRO A 79 10.37 18.52 -7.28
C PRO A 79 11.40 18.27 -6.17
N ASP A 80 11.71 19.28 -5.35
CA ASP A 80 12.67 19.13 -4.26
C ASP A 80 12.06 18.41 -3.07
N GLU A 81 10.81 18.72 -2.71
CA GLU A 81 10.04 18.03 -1.69
C GLU A 81 9.79 16.57 -2.08
N THR A 82 9.29 16.34 -3.31
CA THR A 82 8.98 14.98 -3.79
C THR A 82 10.22 14.09 -3.82
N VAL A 83 11.35 14.61 -4.32
CA VAL A 83 12.61 13.85 -4.31
C VAL A 83 13.12 13.70 -2.88
N GLY A 84 13.04 14.74 -2.05
CA GLY A 84 13.38 14.68 -0.63
C GLY A 84 12.65 13.54 0.09
N ASP A 85 11.35 13.40 -0.14
CA ASP A 85 10.52 12.32 0.43
C ASP A 85 10.98 10.94 -0.05
N LEU A 86 11.32 10.77 -1.33
CA LEU A 86 11.86 9.50 -1.83
C LEU A 86 13.19 9.11 -1.16
N TYR A 87 14.09 10.10 -0.96
CA TYR A 87 15.32 9.88 -0.21
C TYR A 87 15.08 9.60 1.27
N ALA A 88 14.10 10.28 1.89
CA ALA A 88 13.72 10.05 3.28
C ALA A 88 13.18 8.64 3.48
N GLN A 89 12.29 8.18 2.59
CA GLN A 89 11.75 6.82 2.58
C GLN A 89 12.86 5.77 2.41
N ALA A 90 13.79 5.96 1.47
CA ALA A 90 14.92 5.06 1.28
C ALA A 90 15.88 5.04 2.50
N SER A 91 16.14 6.21 3.09
CA SER A 91 16.99 6.35 4.27
C SER A 91 16.37 5.69 5.51
N CYS A 92 15.06 5.84 5.70
CA CYS A 92 14.31 5.17 6.76
C CYS A 92 14.45 3.65 6.65
N ASN A 93 14.21 3.10 5.45
CA ASN A 93 14.40 1.67 5.20
C ASN A 93 15.84 1.21 5.45
N ALA A 94 16.85 2.02 5.06
CA ALA A 94 18.26 1.69 5.29
C ALA A 94 18.62 1.64 6.79
N VAL A 95 18.00 2.49 7.62
CA VAL A 95 18.14 2.41 9.09
C VAL A 95 17.56 1.10 9.59
N GLY A 96 16.32 0.76 9.20
CA GLY A 96 15.68 -0.51 9.58
C GLY A 96 16.50 -1.73 9.15
N ALA A 97 17.04 -1.71 7.93
CA ALA A 97 17.90 -2.76 7.39
C ALA A 97 19.13 -3.01 8.29
N ARG A 98 19.83 -1.95 8.72
CA ARG A 98 20.97 -2.08 9.63
C ARG A 98 20.56 -2.63 10.99
N SER A 99 19.44 -2.16 11.54
CA SER A 99 18.92 -2.64 12.83
C SER A 99 18.52 -4.11 12.77
N LEU A 100 17.94 -4.56 11.66
CA LEU A 100 17.61 -5.98 11.46
C LEU A 100 18.86 -6.85 11.42
N VAL A 101 19.87 -6.46 10.64
CA VAL A 101 21.13 -7.21 10.56
C VAL A 101 21.82 -7.27 11.93
N GLN A 102 21.89 -6.14 12.65
CA GLN A 102 22.46 -6.08 14.00
C GLN A 102 21.73 -7.02 14.97
N MET A 103 20.40 -7.04 14.93
CA MET A 103 19.58 -7.93 15.77
C MET A 103 19.85 -9.40 15.42
N MET A 104 19.91 -9.75 14.14
CA MET A 104 20.22 -11.13 13.71
C MET A 104 21.62 -11.56 14.15
N GLU A 105 22.61 -10.66 14.12
CA GLU A 105 23.96 -10.93 14.62
C GLU A 105 23.98 -11.13 16.14
N GLU A 106 23.31 -10.26 16.90
CA GLU A 106 23.23 -10.32 18.36
C GLU A 106 22.61 -11.63 18.85
N PHE A 107 21.54 -12.08 18.19
CA PHE A 107 20.82 -13.31 18.57
C PHE A 107 21.28 -14.56 17.81
N GLY A 108 22.26 -14.44 16.91
CA GLY A 108 22.77 -15.57 16.12
C GLY A 108 21.71 -16.20 15.19
N LEU A 109 20.86 -15.37 14.58
CA LEU A 109 19.78 -15.80 13.70
C LEU A 109 20.25 -15.89 12.25
N ASP A 110 20.01 -17.02 11.60
CA ASP A 110 20.26 -17.21 10.18
C ASP A 110 19.07 -16.83 9.28
N SER A 111 17.87 -16.83 9.85
CA SER A 111 16.65 -16.36 9.20
C SER A 111 15.68 -15.78 10.25
N ILE A 112 14.82 -14.87 9.81
CA ILE A 112 13.68 -14.36 10.60
C ILE A 112 12.38 -15.12 10.33
N ASP A 113 12.36 -16.07 9.39
CA ASP A 113 11.12 -16.79 9.01
C ASP A 113 10.44 -17.45 10.22
N PRO A 114 11.14 -18.13 11.15
CA PRO A 114 10.47 -18.72 12.32
C PRO A 114 9.81 -17.66 13.22
N LEU A 115 10.40 -16.47 13.31
CA LEU A 115 9.83 -15.35 14.06
C LEU A 115 8.62 -14.76 13.33
N ALA A 116 8.74 -14.57 12.02
CA ALA A 116 7.66 -14.08 11.17
C ALA A 116 6.44 -15.02 11.23
N ASP A 117 6.66 -16.33 11.06
CA ASP A 117 5.63 -17.38 11.16
C ASP A 117 4.95 -17.36 12.52
N ALA A 118 5.71 -17.22 13.61
CA ALA A 118 5.15 -17.13 14.95
C ALA A 118 4.28 -15.88 15.14
N ILE A 119 4.68 -14.72 14.60
CA ILE A 119 3.91 -13.47 14.65
C ILE A 119 2.63 -13.59 13.82
N ILE A 120 2.72 -14.14 12.61
CA ILE A 120 1.58 -14.32 11.70
C ILE A 120 0.59 -15.30 12.30
N ALA A 121 1.04 -16.48 12.73
CA ALA A 121 0.18 -17.51 13.33
C ALA A 121 -0.51 -17.01 14.61
N ARG A 122 0.21 -16.24 15.45
CA ARG A 122 -0.39 -15.65 16.65
C ARG A 122 -1.44 -14.59 16.32
N SER A 123 -1.16 -13.74 15.34
CA SER A 123 -2.11 -12.71 14.88
C SER A 123 -3.37 -13.35 14.28
N GLU A 124 -3.21 -14.38 13.45
CA GLU A 124 -4.31 -15.14 12.86
C GLU A 124 -5.15 -15.82 13.96
N ALA A 125 -4.52 -16.54 14.88
CA ALA A 125 -5.21 -17.21 15.98
C ALA A 125 -6.01 -16.22 16.85
N ALA A 126 -5.43 -15.05 17.14
CA ALA A 126 -6.11 -14.00 17.90
C ALA A 126 -7.31 -13.41 17.14
N MET A 127 -7.17 -13.18 15.83
CA MET A 127 -8.27 -12.71 15.00
C MET A 127 -9.39 -13.74 14.90
N ARG A 128 -9.06 -15.02 14.65
CA ARG A 128 -10.04 -16.11 14.61
C ARG A 128 -10.80 -16.26 15.92
N GLU A 129 -10.11 -16.16 17.06
CA GLU A 129 -10.77 -16.19 18.36
C GLU A 129 -11.73 -15.02 18.56
N ALA A 130 -11.34 -13.81 18.12
CA ALA A 130 -12.23 -12.65 18.16
C ALA A 130 -13.47 -12.83 17.27
N ILE A 131 -13.30 -13.44 16.09
CA ILE A 131 -14.42 -13.75 15.16
C ILE A 131 -15.37 -14.79 15.78
N ARG A 132 -14.84 -15.86 16.40
CA ARG A 132 -15.65 -16.90 17.06
C ARG A 132 -16.57 -16.37 18.16
N ALA A 133 -16.21 -15.25 18.79
CA ALA A 133 -17.03 -14.60 19.80
C ALA A 133 -18.25 -13.87 19.22
N LEU A 134 -18.27 -13.63 17.90
CA LEU A 134 -19.41 -13.03 17.19
C LEU A 134 -20.46 -14.10 16.86
N PRO A 135 -21.75 -13.76 16.87
CA PRO A 135 -22.79 -14.69 16.44
C PRO A 135 -22.70 -14.94 14.93
N ASN A 136 -22.74 -16.20 14.51
CA ASN A 136 -22.87 -16.55 13.09
C ASN A 136 -24.12 -15.91 12.49
N GLY A 137 -24.00 -15.41 11.26
CA GLY A 137 -25.09 -14.71 10.61
C GLY A 137 -24.65 -13.96 9.37
N ARG A 138 -25.62 -13.43 8.64
CA ARG A 138 -25.42 -12.57 7.48
C ARG A 138 -26.02 -11.20 7.77
N HIS A 139 -25.19 -10.17 7.64
CA HIS A 139 -25.56 -8.79 7.86
C HIS A 139 -25.37 -8.01 6.56
N GLU A 140 -26.39 -7.27 6.14
CA GLU A 140 -26.30 -6.43 4.95
C GLU A 140 -26.46 -4.97 5.34
N HIS A 141 -25.67 -4.12 4.71
CA HIS A 141 -25.80 -2.68 4.83
C HIS A 141 -25.46 -2.02 3.50
N GLU A 142 -25.97 -0.81 3.31
CA GLU A 142 -25.58 0.03 2.19
C GLU A 142 -25.38 1.47 2.63
N VAL A 143 -24.45 2.14 1.96
CA VAL A 143 -24.26 3.57 2.09
C VAL A 143 -24.30 4.19 0.71
N TRP A 144 -24.69 5.47 0.68
CA TRP A 144 -24.76 6.26 -0.53
C TRP A 144 -23.78 7.41 -0.41
N SER A 145 -22.98 7.62 -1.45
CA SER A 145 -22.20 8.81 -1.67
C SER A 145 -22.85 9.63 -2.78
N ASP A 146 -22.79 10.95 -2.70
CA ASP A 146 -23.31 11.84 -3.75
C ASP A 146 -22.64 11.58 -5.11
N GLY A 147 -21.44 10.99 -5.10
CA GLY A 147 -20.66 10.73 -6.30
C GLY A 147 -20.20 12.03 -6.96
N PHE A 148 -20.16 12.05 -8.28
CA PHE A 148 -19.77 13.25 -9.05
C PHE A 148 -20.81 13.58 -10.12
N GLU A 149 -21.17 12.60 -10.94
CA GLU A 149 -22.20 12.73 -11.97
C GLU A 149 -23.53 12.08 -11.51
N GLU A 150 -23.42 10.97 -10.80
CA GLU A 150 -24.54 10.22 -10.23
C GLU A 150 -24.17 9.69 -8.83
N PRO A 151 -25.15 9.52 -7.92
CA PRO A 151 -24.92 8.91 -6.62
C PRO A 151 -24.35 7.50 -6.72
N ILE A 152 -23.40 7.19 -5.84
CA ILE A 152 -22.73 5.89 -5.77
C ILE A 152 -23.28 5.11 -4.59
N ARG A 153 -23.82 3.91 -4.87
CA ARG A 153 -24.22 2.96 -3.85
C ARG A 153 -23.07 2.02 -3.55
N ILE A 154 -22.69 1.91 -2.29
CA ILE A 154 -21.78 0.89 -1.80
C ILE A 154 -22.60 -0.05 -0.93
N LYS A 155 -22.84 -1.26 -1.44
CA LYS A 155 -23.55 -2.33 -0.73
C LYS A 155 -22.54 -3.34 -0.23
N VAL A 156 -22.68 -3.79 1.01
CA VAL A 156 -21.87 -4.85 1.58
C VAL A 156 -22.75 -5.89 2.28
N ALA A 157 -22.45 -7.16 2.03
CA ALA A 157 -22.94 -8.28 2.82
C ALA A 157 -21.75 -8.91 3.56
N VAL A 158 -21.84 -8.93 4.89
CA VAL A 158 -20.86 -9.55 5.77
C VAL A 158 -21.46 -10.83 6.33
N THR A 159 -20.83 -11.97 6.04
CA THR A 159 -21.24 -13.28 6.55
C THR A 159 -20.21 -13.77 7.56
N ILE A 160 -20.64 -13.95 8.80
CA ILE A 160 -19.85 -14.54 9.88
C ILE A 160 -20.20 -16.02 9.94
N ALA A 161 -19.20 -16.88 9.77
CA ALA A 161 -19.34 -18.33 9.83
C ALA A 161 -18.18 -18.92 10.64
N ASP A 162 -18.48 -19.25 11.89
CA ASP A 162 -17.57 -19.82 12.87
C ASP A 162 -16.36 -18.91 13.14
N GLU A 163 -15.24 -19.14 12.47
CA GLU A 163 -14.01 -18.37 12.62
C GLU A 163 -13.63 -17.56 11.38
N ASP A 164 -14.51 -17.52 10.39
CA ASP A 164 -14.33 -16.82 9.12
C ASP A 164 -15.35 -15.69 8.94
N ILE A 165 -14.91 -14.62 8.28
CA ILE A 165 -15.76 -13.53 7.80
C ILE A 165 -15.63 -13.44 6.28
N PHE A 166 -16.76 -13.46 5.59
CA PHE A 166 -16.85 -13.25 4.14
C PHE A 166 -17.50 -11.91 3.86
N ILE A 167 -16.84 -11.09 3.05
CA ILE A 167 -17.30 -9.75 2.68
C ILE A 167 -17.59 -9.73 1.18
N ASP A 168 -18.84 -9.43 0.83
CA ASP A 168 -19.33 -9.39 -0.55
C ASP A 168 -19.89 -8.01 -0.87
N PHE A 169 -19.33 -7.37 -1.90
CA PHE A 169 -19.74 -6.05 -2.38
C PHE A 169 -20.73 -6.10 -3.56
N ALA A 170 -21.24 -7.29 -3.90
CA ALA A 170 -22.21 -7.47 -4.98
C ALA A 170 -23.45 -6.59 -4.79
N GLY A 171 -23.82 -5.88 -5.86
CA GLY A 171 -24.91 -4.91 -5.86
C GLY A 171 -24.49 -3.46 -5.59
N SER A 172 -23.19 -3.21 -5.38
CA SER A 172 -22.63 -1.85 -5.45
C SER A 172 -22.69 -1.28 -6.88
N SER A 173 -22.65 0.04 -7.00
CA SER A 173 -22.57 0.74 -8.29
C SER A 173 -21.33 0.32 -9.10
N PRO A 174 -21.38 0.38 -10.45
CA PRO A 174 -20.20 0.16 -11.28
C PRO A 174 -19.15 1.26 -11.07
N GLN A 175 -17.96 1.06 -11.66
CA GLN A 175 -16.91 2.09 -11.67
C GLN A 175 -17.42 3.43 -12.22
N SER A 176 -16.99 4.52 -11.62
CA SER A 176 -17.23 5.87 -12.11
C SER A 176 -16.35 6.17 -13.32
N ARG A 177 -16.76 7.12 -14.16
CA ARG A 177 -15.91 7.71 -15.21
C ARG A 177 -15.01 8.84 -14.71
N ARG A 178 -14.88 8.98 -13.39
CA ARG A 178 -14.19 10.04 -12.66
C ARG A 178 -13.12 9.48 -11.73
N GLY A 179 -12.19 10.31 -11.27
CA GLY A 179 -11.06 9.96 -10.39
C GLY A 179 -11.46 9.66 -8.93
N ILE A 180 -12.55 8.93 -8.73
CA ILE A 180 -13.09 8.52 -7.42
C ILE A 180 -13.21 7.00 -7.29
N ASN A 181 -12.57 6.27 -8.22
CA ASN A 181 -12.52 4.82 -8.20
C ASN A 181 -11.43 4.32 -7.25
N VAL A 182 -11.60 3.11 -6.74
CA VAL A 182 -10.61 2.45 -5.88
C VAL A 182 -10.20 1.11 -6.48
N VAL A 183 -8.94 0.73 -6.28
CA VAL A 183 -8.40 -0.56 -6.71
C VAL A 183 -8.65 -1.65 -5.68
N MET A 184 -8.80 -2.90 -6.16
CA MET A 184 -9.17 -4.03 -5.30
C MET A 184 -8.23 -4.30 -4.13
N ASN A 185 -6.93 -4.06 -4.27
CA ASN A 185 -5.99 -4.23 -3.15
C ASN A 185 -6.30 -3.27 -1.99
N TYR A 186 -6.80 -2.08 -2.29
CA TYR A 186 -7.19 -1.10 -1.29
C TYR A 186 -8.60 -1.41 -0.74
N THR A 187 -9.52 -1.88 -1.59
CA THR A 187 -10.79 -2.46 -1.14
C THR A 187 -10.58 -3.57 -0.12
N HIS A 188 -9.65 -4.50 -0.37
CA HIS A 188 -9.30 -5.57 0.57
C HIS A 188 -8.62 -5.06 1.84
N GLY A 189 -7.81 -3.99 1.75
CA GLY A 189 -7.13 -3.43 2.92
C GLY A 189 -8.05 -2.71 3.91
N TYR A 190 -9.23 -2.27 3.45
CA TYR A 190 -10.23 -1.55 4.25
C TYR A 190 -11.46 -2.39 4.62
N ALA A 191 -11.56 -3.61 4.07
CA ALA A 191 -12.61 -4.57 4.37
C ALA A 191 -12.24 -5.40 5.61
#